data_AF-A0A7D6ZHT0-F1
#
_entry.id   AF-A0A7D6ZHT0-F1
#
_cell.length_a   1.000
_cell.length_b   1.000
_cell.length_c   1.000
_cell.angle_alpha   90.00
_cell.angle_beta   90.00
_cell.angle_gamma   90.00
#
_symmetry.space_group_name_H-M   'P 1'
#
loop_
_entity.id
_entity.type
_entity.pdbx_description
1 polymer ?
#
loop_
_entity_poly.entity_id
_entity_poly.type
_entity_poly.pdbx_seq_one_letter_code
_entity_poly.pdbx_strand_id
1 'polypeptide(L)'
;MGYFRGIAYGLQVAGTWIAVAGWGRIGMGLWTTRPTADPLRDLEGGGSFAAAVQVYLPYLVLSACVAGLAVAGLTPGRGAVWASVWGSVLVAAFAGWVLSRGYLLDYLPGLHEQLLWTLPLSGCAAGVAAASWGVDELPAGRRERATRT
;
A
#
# COMPACT_ATOMS: atom_id res chain seq x y z
N MET A 1 -8.20 -29.26 -11.30
CA MET A 1 -7.43 -28.68 -10.16
C MET A 1 -6.73 -27.36 -10.47
N GLY A 2 -6.35 -27.04 -11.71
CA GLY A 2 -5.61 -25.80 -12.04
C GLY A 2 -6.39 -24.48 -11.93
N TYR A 3 -7.70 -24.48 -12.18
CA TYR A 3 -8.52 -23.26 -12.25
C TYR A 3 -8.53 -22.43 -10.96
N PHE A 4 -8.80 -23.07 -9.80
CA PHE A 4 -8.84 -22.36 -8.51
C PHE A 4 -7.48 -21.81 -8.07
N ARG A 5 -6.38 -22.52 -8.40
CA ARG A 5 -5.02 -22.02 -8.17
C ARG A 5 -4.71 -20.80 -9.04
N GLY A 6 -5.20 -20.79 -10.29
CA GLY A 6 -5.12 -19.62 -11.17
C GLY A 6 -5.87 -18.41 -10.61
N ILE A 7 -7.08 -18.60 -10.09
CA ILE A 7 -7.87 -17.52 -9.46
C ILE A 7 -7.17 -16.98 -8.21
N ALA A 8 -6.73 -17.86 -7.31
CA ALA A 8 -6.03 -17.45 -6.09
C ALA A 8 -4.77 -16.63 -6.42
N TYR A 9 -3.96 -17.11 -7.36
CA TYR A 9 -2.80 -16.37 -7.83
C TYR A 9 -3.17 -15.02 -8.47
N GLY A 10 -4.22 -14.98 -9.30
CA GLY A 10 -4.72 -13.73 -9.90
C GLY A 10 -5.15 -12.71 -8.86
N LEU A 11 -5.87 -13.13 -7.81
CA LEU A 11 -6.25 -12.28 -6.69
C LEU A 11 -5.03 -11.78 -5.92
N GLN A 12 -4.07 -12.65 -5.62
CA GLN A 12 -2.83 -12.27 -4.94
C GLN A 12 -2.07 -11.20 -5.74
N VAL A 13 -1.87 -11.41 -7.05
CA VAL A 13 -1.20 -10.47 -7.94
C VAL A 13 -1.95 -9.14 -7.99
N ALA A 14 -3.29 -9.17 -8.08
CA ALA A 14 -4.11 -7.96 -8.04
C ALA A 14 -3.94 -7.20 -6.72
N GLY A 15 -3.99 -7.89 -5.56
CA GLY A 15 -3.75 -7.30 -4.25
C GLY A 15 -2.38 -6.62 -4.17
N THR A 16 -1.34 -7.28 -4.66
CA THR A 16 0.02 -6.70 -4.73
C THR A 16 0.06 -5.43 -5.57
N TRP A 17 -0.54 -5.42 -6.76
CA TRP A 17 -0.57 -4.23 -7.61
C TRP A 17 -1.37 -3.08 -6.99
N ILE A 18 -2.45 -3.36 -6.28
CA ILE A 18 -3.22 -2.33 -5.55
C ILE A 18 -2.35 -1.72 -4.44
N ALA A 19 -1.58 -2.53 -3.70
CA ALA A 19 -0.66 -2.03 -2.69
C ALA A 19 0.45 -1.13 -3.30
N VAL A 20 1.03 -1.56 -4.43
CA VAL A 20 2.02 -0.77 -5.17
C VAL A 20 1.43 0.55 -5.66
N ALA A 21 0.20 0.53 -6.19
CA ALA A 21 -0.50 1.74 -6.60
C ALA A 21 -0.75 2.70 -5.42
N GLY A 22 -1.09 2.15 -4.24
CA GLY A 22 -1.18 2.92 -2.99
C GLY A 22 0.13 3.61 -2.64
N TRP A 23 1.25 2.86 -2.66
CA TRP A 23 2.58 3.43 -2.41
C TRP A 23 2.96 4.51 -3.44
N GLY A 24 2.62 4.28 -4.70
CA GLY A 24 2.83 5.23 -5.79
C GLY A 24 2.05 6.53 -5.59
N ARG A 25 0.82 6.48 -5.05
CA ARG A 25 0.05 7.69 -4.71
C ARG A 25 0.70 8.51 -3.60
N ILE A 26 1.24 7.86 -2.57
CA ILE A 26 2.02 8.56 -1.54
C ILE A 26 3.20 9.29 -2.19
N GLY A 27 3.96 8.60 -3.03
CA GLY A 27 5.06 9.20 -3.78
C GLY A 27 4.61 10.36 -4.66
N MET A 28 3.54 10.19 -5.43
CA MET A 28 2.98 11.27 -6.25
C MET A 28 2.61 12.48 -5.37
N GLY A 29 1.95 12.28 -4.23
CA GLY A 29 1.62 13.33 -3.29
C GLY A 29 2.85 14.05 -2.75
N LEU A 30 3.95 13.33 -2.46
CA LEU A 30 5.19 13.93 -1.99
C LEU A 30 5.87 14.78 -3.08
N TRP A 31 6.07 14.24 -4.28
CA TRP A 31 6.87 14.91 -5.31
C TRP A 31 6.10 15.90 -6.20
N THR A 32 4.77 15.79 -6.31
CA THR A 32 3.98 16.65 -7.21
C THR A 32 3.25 17.77 -6.50
N THR A 33 3.04 17.66 -5.18
CA THR A 33 2.39 18.72 -4.40
C THR A 33 3.38 19.85 -4.15
N ARG A 34 2.96 21.09 -4.43
CA ARG A 34 3.78 22.26 -4.13
C ARG A 34 3.75 22.54 -2.62
N PRO A 35 4.92 22.79 -2.00
CA PRO A 35 4.98 23.31 -0.64
C PRO A 35 4.19 24.62 -0.52
N THR A 36 3.67 24.89 0.68
CA THR A 36 3.12 26.21 1.00
C THR A 36 4.19 27.29 0.85
N ALA A 37 3.82 28.45 0.32
CA ALA A 37 4.70 29.62 0.21
C ALA A 37 4.69 30.50 1.46
N ASP A 38 3.99 30.07 2.52
CA ASP A 38 3.90 30.79 3.79
C ASP A 38 5.21 30.65 4.61
N PRO A 39 5.97 31.75 4.80
CA PRO A 39 7.25 31.70 5.51
C PRO A 39 7.12 31.30 6.98
N LEU A 40 5.99 31.60 7.62
CA LEU A 40 5.78 31.26 9.04
C LEU A 40 5.69 29.74 9.24
N ARG A 41 4.97 29.05 8.35
CA ARG A 41 4.85 27.59 8.38
C ARG A 41 6.15 26.87 8.01
N ASP A 42 6.96 27.47 7.12
CA ASP A 42 8.27 26.94 6.76
C ASP A 42 9.24 27.03 7.95
N LEU A 43 9.22 28.11 8.75
CA LEU A 43 10.08 28.23 9.94
C LEU A 43 9.61 27.33 11.11
N GLU A 44 8.30 27.29 11.41
CA GLU A 44 7.78 26.51 12.55
C GLU A 44 7.92 24.99 12.36
N GLY A 45 7.87 24.51 11.11
CA GLY A 45 8.00 23.10 10.78
C GLY A 45 9.43 22.59 10.62
N GLY A 46 10.46 23.44 10.74
CA GLY A 46 11.84 23.12 10.33
C GLY A 46 12.04 23.03 8.81
N GLY A 47 11.07 23.55 8.07
CA GLY A 47 11.02 23.72 6.63
C GLY A 47 11.20 22.46 5.79
N SER A 48 11.66 22.67 4.56
CA SER A 48 11.97 21.60 3.61
C SER A 48 12.91 20.52 4.17
N PHE A 49 13.80 20.87 5.10
CA PHE A 49 14.74 19.93 5.73
C PHE A 49 14.03 18.93 6.65
N ALA A 50 13.14 19.39 7.52
CA ALA A 50 12.38 18.51 8.40
C ALA A 50 11.46 17.58 7.61
N ALA A 51 10.82 18.07 6.55
CA ALA A 51 10.04 17.24 5.63
C ALA A 51 10.93 16.19 4.92
N ALA A 52 12.12 16.58 4.46
CA ALA A 52 13.06 15.68 3.81
C ALA A 52 13.52 14.54 4.74
N VAL A 53 13.88 14.85 5.98
CA VAL A 53 14.38 13.85 6.94
C VAL A 53 13.25 13.01 7.52
N GLN A 54 12.10 13.61 7.84
CA GLN A 54 11.02 12.87 8.52
C GLN A 54 10.12 12.10 7.56
N VAL A 55 10.06 12.42 6.26
CA VAL A 55 9.13 11.75 5.34
C VAL A 55 9.81 11.24 4.09
N TYR A 56 10.59 12.05 3.38
CA TYR A 56 11.23 11.60 2.14
C TYR A 56 12.24 10.50 2.38
N LEU A 57 13.12 10.64 3.38
CA LEU A 57 14.14 9.63 3.67
C LEU A 57 13.49 8.29 4.11
N PRO A 58 12.54 8.25 5.07
CA PRO A 58 11.76 7.05 5.37
C PRO A 58 11.03 6.47 4.16
N TYR A 59 10.43 7.31 3.32
CA TYR A 59 9.78 6.85 2.10
C TYR A 59 10.76 6.15 1.15
N LEU A 60 11.97 6.70 0.94
CA LEU A 60 12.98 6.08 0.07
C LEU A 60 13.46 4.74 0.65
N VAL A 61 13.72 4.69 1.95
CA VAL A 61 14.15 3.45 2.64
C VAL A 61 13.04 2.39 2.55
N LEU A 62 11.81 2.76 2.87
CA LEU A 62 10.67 1.85 2.82
C LEU A 62 10.28 1.47 1.39
N SER A 63 10.59 2.28 0.39
CA SER A 63 10.36 1.93 -1.02
C SER A 63 11.11 0.65 -1.41
N ALA A 64 12.33 0.45 -0.89
CA ALA A 64 13.06 -0.79 -1.09
C ALA A 64 12.35 -1.98 -0.42
N CYS A 65 11.82 -1.79 0.79
CA CYS A 65 11.04 -2.82 1.49
C CYS A 65 9.74 -3.16 0.75
N VAL A 66 8.99 -2.14 0.30
CA VAL A 66 7.76 -2.31 -0.48
C VAL A 66 8.06 -2.99 -1.81
N ALA A 67 9.15 -2.64 -2.49
CA ALA A 67 9.58 -3.31 -3.72
C ALA A 67 9.91 -4.78 -3.46
N GLY A 68 10.64 -5.10 -2.38
CA GLY A 68 10.93 -6.48 -2.00
C GLY A 68 9.67 -7.30 -1.70
N LEU A 69 8.73 -6.72 -0.94
CA LEU A 69 7.44 -7.34 -0.64
C LEU A 69 6.56 -7.48 -1.89
N ALA A 70 6.61 -6.53 -2.82
CA ALA A 70 5.90 -6.62 -4.09
C ALA A 70 6.46 -7.75 -4.96
N VAL A 71 7.78 -7.84 -5.12
CA VAL A 71 8.43 -8.95 -5.85
C VAL A 71 8.07 -10.28 -5.21
N ALA A 72 8.17 -10.40 -3.88
CA ALA A 72 7.77 -11.61 -3.16
C ALA A 72 6.28 -11.92 -3.35
N GLY A 73 5.40 -10.91 -3.31
CA GLY A 73 3.96 -11.01 -3.53
C GLY A 73 3.54 -11.31 -4.97
N LEU A 74 4.47 -11.26 -5.93
CA LEU A 74 4.26 -11.71 -7.31
C LEU A 74 4.73 -13.16 -7.53
N THR A 75 5.38 -13.78 -6.55
CA THR A 75 5.78 -15.19 -6.67
C THR A 75 4.62 -16.14 -6.37
N PRO A 76 4.60 -17.34 -6.96
CA PRO A 76 3.62 -18.36 -6.61
C PRO A 76 3.96 -18.98 -5.26
N GLY A 77 3.02 -18.97 -4.31
CA GLY A 77 3.15 -19.71 -3.05
C GLY A 77 2.52 -19.00 -1.84
N ARG A 78 2.37 -19.74 -0.74
CA ARG A 78 1.75 -19.21 0.50
C ARG A 78 2.51 -18.04 1.12
N GLY A 79 3.83 -18.00 0.98
CA GLY A 79 4.65 -16.88 1.46
C GLY A 79 4.36 -15.57 0.72
N ALA A 80 3.91 -15.66 -0.53
CA ALA A 80 3.63 -14.49 -1.35
C ALA A 80 2.34 -13.78 -0.94
N VAL A 81 1.31 -14.51 -0.51
CA VAL A 81 0.10 -13.92 0.09
C VAL A 81 0.46 -13.08 1.32
N TRP A 82 1.30 -13.63 2.20
CA TRP A 82 1.77 -12.89 3.38
C TRP A 82 2.60 -11.67 3.00
N ALA A 83 3.43 -11.76 1.96
CA ALA A 83 4.18 -10.61 1.45
C ALA A 83 3.25 -9.49 0.96
N SER A 84 2.17 -9.81 0.23
CA SER A 84 1.17 -8.83 -0.21
C SER A 84 0.42 -8.19 0.97
N VAL A 85 0.05 -8.99 1.98
CA VAL A 85 -0.62 -8.49 3.20
C VAL A 85 0.31 -7.56 3.97
N TRP A 86 1.55 -7.98 4.24
CA TRP A 86 2.53 -7.15 4.95
C TRP A 86 2.89 -5.88 4.15
N GLY A 87 2.97 -5.97 2.82
CA GLY A 87 3.14 -4.80 1.96
C GLY A 87 2.00 -3.80 2.14
N SER A 88 0.76 -4.26 2.14
CA SER A 88 -0.43 -3.43 2.35
C SER A 88 -0.44 -2.79 3.74
N VAL A 89 -0.08 -3.55 4.77
CA VAL A 89 0.04 -3.06 6.15
C VAL A 89 1.12 -1.99 6.26
N LEU A 90 2.27 -2.20 5.62
CA LEU A 90 3.37 -1.24 5.63
C LEU A 90 2.96 0.09 4.95
N VAL A 91 2.29 0.01 3.80
CA VAL A 91 1.75 1.19 3.09
C VAL A 91 0.75 1.93 3.98
N ALA A 92 -0.19 1.22 4.61
CA ALA A 92 -1.19 1.82 5.50
C ALA A 92 -0.55 2.43 6.76
N ALA A 93 0.42 1.75 7.37
CA ALA A 93 1.13 2.21 8.55
C ALA A 93 1.94 3.48 8.24
N PHE A 94 2.60 3.53 7.08
CA PHE A 94 3.30 4.73 6.63
C PHE A 94 2.32 5.88 6.38
N ALA A 95 1.22 5.62 5.68
CA ALA A 95 0.20 6.63 5.44
C ALA A 95 -0.39 7.19 6.75
N GLY A 96 -0.73 6.31 7.69
CA GLY A 96 -1.20 6.70 9.03
C GLY A 96 -0.16 7.48 9.84
N TRP A 97 1.11 7.08 9.74
CA TRP A 97 2.20 7.82 10.38
C TRP A 97 2.34 9.23 9.81
N VAL A 98 2.30 9.39 8.49
CA VAL A 98 2.34 10.71 7.85
C VAL A 98 1.11 11.54 8.22
N LEU A 99 -0.09 10.95 8.27
CA LEU A 99 -1.31 11.63 8.72
C LEU A 99 -1.22 12.12 10.17
N SER A 100 -0.48 11.44 11.03
CA SER A 100 -0.25 11.88 12.43
C SER A 100 0.63 13.13 12.54
N ARG A 101 1.31 13.53 11.45
CA ARG A 101 2.18 14.72 11.40
C ARG A 101 1.39 15.94 10.88
N GLY A 102 0.62 16.57 11.75
CA GLY A 102 -0.20 17.75 11.41
C GLY A 102 0.57 18.85 10.67
N TYR A 103 1.76 19.21 11.16
CA TYR A 103 2.61 20.23 10.53
C TYR A 103 2.93 19.93 9.05
N LEU A 104 3.05 18.65 8.69
CA LEU A 104 3.44 18.23 7.35
C LEU A 104 2.24 18.33 6.38
N LEU A 105 1.03 18.13 6.90
CA LEU A 105 -0.21 18.34 6.14
C LEU A 105 -0.48 19.84 5.94
N ASP A 106 -0.13 20.68 6.92
CA ASP A 106 -0.20 22.14 6.79
C ASP A 106 0.81 22.69 5.79
N TYR A 107 1.96 22.02 5.64
CA TYR A 107 3.01 22.34 4.67
C TYR A 107 2.71 21.82 3.26
N LEU A 108 2.12 20.62 3.15
CA LEU A 108 1.76 19.94 1.89
C LEU A 108 0.25 19.61 1.87
N PRO A 109 -0.64 20.58 1.63
CA PRO A 109 -2.08 20.37 1.73
C PRO A 109 -2.62 19.31 0.74
N GLY A 110 -2.01 19.20 -0.45
CA GLY A 110 -2.38 18.17 -1.43
C GLY A 110 -1.97 16.74 -1.03
N LEU A 111 -1.05 16.58 -0.08
CA LEU A 111 -0.66 15.26 0.43
C LEU A 111 -1.79 14.63 1.26
N HIS A 112 -2.58 15.44 1.97
CA HIS A 112 -3.70 14.96 2.78
C HIS A 112 -4.69 14.16 1.93
N GLU A 113 -5.11 14.71 0.80
CA GLU A 113 -6.07 14.07 -0.10
C GLU A 113 -5.52 12.73 -0.63
N GLN A 114 -4.24 12.70 -1.03
CA GLN A 114 -3.59 11.47 -1.51
C GLN A 114 -3.55 10.40 -0.41
N LEU A 115 -3.23 10.77 0.84
CA LEU A 115 -3.19 9.85 1.97
C LEU A 115 -4.56 9.27 2.31
N LEU A 116 -5.62 10.08 2.27
CA LEU A 116 -6.99 9.60 2.49
C LEU A 116 -7.41 8.56 1.46
N TRP A 117 -6.99 8.69 0.21
CA TRP A 117 -7.23 7.67 -0.80
C TRP A 117 -6.38 6.41 -0.62
N THR A 118 -5.22 6.53 0.04
CA THR A 118 -4.27 5.41 0.19
C THR A 118 -4.72 4.39 1.22
N LEU A 119 -5.39 4.84 2.30
CA LEU A 119 -5.92 3.96 3.34
C LEU A 119 -6.94 2.92 2.83
N PRO A 120 -8.04 3.30 2.15
CA PRO A 120 -8.99 2.33 1.62
C PRO A 120 -8.36 1.46 0.53
N LEU A 121 -7.45 1.99 -0.28
CA LEU A 121 -6.69 1.20 -1.25
C LEU A 121 -5.87 0.10 -0.58
N SER A 122 -5.19 0.42 0.52
CA SER A 122 -4.39 -0.55 1.27
C SER A 122 -5.28 -1.61 1.94
N GLY A 123 -6.45 -1.21 2.46
CA GLY A 123 -7.46 -2.13 2.97
C GLY A 123 -7.98 -3.09 1.88
N CYS A 124 -8.30 -2.57 0.70
CA CYS A 124 -8.69 -3.39 -0.45
C CYS A 124 -7.57 -4.34 -0.89
N ALA A 125 -6.32 -3.88 -0.96
CA ALA A 125 -5.17 -4.72 -1.31
C ALA A 125 -5.02 -5.91 -0.35
N ALA A 126 -5.06 -5.64 0.96
CA ALA A 126 -4.99 -6.67 1.99
C ALA A 126 -6.19 -7.64 1.90
N GLY A 127 -7.40 -7.11 1.71
CA GLY A 127 -8.62 -7.91 1.59
C GLY A 127 -8.59 -8.85 0.37
N VAL A 128 -8.15 -8.35 -0.79
CA VAL A 128 -8.05 -9.15 -2.02
C VAL A 128 -6.96 -10.23 -1.87
N ALA A 129 -5.82 -9.90 -1.28
CA ALA A 129 -4.77 -10.89 -0.99
C ALA A 129 -5.25 -11.94 0.02
N ALA A 130 -5.93 -11.55 1.10
CA ALA A 130 -6.49 -12.48 2.08
C ALA A 130 -7.56 -13.40 1.45
N ALA A 131 -8.39 -12.86 0.54
CA ALA A 131 -9.38 -13.65 -0.19
C ALA A 131 -8.73 -14.76 -1.03
N SER A 132 -7.55 -14.53 -1.61
CA SER A 132 -6.82 -15.58 -2.34
C SER A 132 -6.50 -16.81 -1.47
N TRP A 133 -6.23 -16.60 -0.18
CA TRP A 133 -5.96 -17.68 0.75
C TRP A 133 -7.23 -18.50 1.01
N GLY A 134 -8.36 -17.82 1.23
CA GLY A 134 -9.66 -18.48 1.42
C GLY A 134 -10.09 -19.32 0.21
N VAL A 135 -9.79 -18.88 -1.02
CA VAL A 135 -10.05 -19.64 -2.24
C VAL A 135 -9.20 -20.92 -2.30
N ASP A 136 -7.96 -20.86 -1.84
CA ASP A 136 -7.03 -22.00 -1.87
C ASP A 136 -7.40 -23.08 -0.83
N GLU A 137 -8.07 -22.70 0.28
CA GLU A 137 -8.49 -23.60 1.36
C GLU A 137 -9.87 -24.25 1.17
N LEU A 138 -10.62 -23.91 0.12
CA LEU A 138 -11.95 -24.48 -0.09
C LEU A 138 -11.90 -26.03 -0.18
N PRO A 139 -12.68 -26.77 0.63
CA PRO A 139 -12.69 -28.22 0.61
C PRO A 139 -13.21 -28.74 -0.74
N ALA A 140 -12.68 -29.88 -1.19
CA ALA A 140 -12.91 -30.42 -2.54
C ALA A 140 -14.40 -30.51 -2.93
N GLY A 141 -15.28 -30.91 -2.01
CA GLY A 141 -16.72 -31.01 -2.27
C GLY A 141 -17.44 -29.66 -2.46
N ARG A 142 -16.86 -28.54 -2.00
CA ARG A 142 -17.41 -27.20 -2.23
C ARG A 142 -16.94 -26.62 -3.59
N ARG A 143 -15.79 -27.08 -4.10
CA ARG A 143 -15.28 -26.71 -5.44
C ARG A 143 -16.16 -27.26 -6.56
N GLU A 144 -16.69 -28.47 -6.40
CA GLU A 144 -17.55 -29.11 -7.41
C GLU A 144 -18.92 -28.42 -7.57
N ARG A 145 -19.46 -27.80 -6.50
CA ARG A 145 -20.70 -27.03 -6.60
C ARG A 145 -20.50 -25.68 -7.31
N ALA A 146 -19.36 -25.02 -7.10
CA ALA A 146 -19.07 -23.71 -7.68
C ALA A 146 -18.82 -23.73 -9.19
N THR A 147 -18.50 -24.89 -9.78
CA THR A 147 -18.28 -25.06 -11.23
C THR A 147 -19.51 -25.56 -11.99
N ARG A 148 -20.61 -25.89 -11.29
CA ARG A 148 -21.85 -26.41 -11.91
C ARG A 148 -22.96 -25.36 -12.08
N THR A 149 -22.75 -24.16 -11.53
CA THR A 149 -23.60 -22.98 -11.72
C THR A 149 -22.99 -22.08 -12.78
#